data_AF-W2CFA7-F1
#
_entry.id   AF-W2CFA7-F1
#
_cell.length_a   1.000
_cell.length_b   1.000
_cell.length_c   1.000
_cell.angle_alpha   90.00
_cell.angle_beta   90.00
_cell.angle_gamma   90.00
#
_symmetry.space_group_name_H-M   'P 1'
#
loop_
_entity.id
_entity.type
_entity.pdbx_description
1 polymer ?
#
loop_
_entity_poly.entity_id
_entity_poly.type
_entity_poly.pdbx_seq_one_letter_code
_entity_poly.pdbx_strand_id
1 'polypeptide(L)'
;IMGYIKSYYPHLFPLYEEIYLHKDRTYWKQLEQEAAKMAQEAQCKYVDNELPYERSPKGHPSIVNYLYHEEIRGSGNTGKRNVMQ
;
A
#
# COMPACT_ATOMS: atom_id res chain seq x y z
N ILE A 1 12.89 -2.01 14.56
CA ILE A 1 12.88 -2.49 13.15
C ILE A 1 14.24 -2.33 12.46
N MET A 2 14.85 -1.14 12.42
CA MET A 2 16.13 -0.89 11.72
C MET A 2 17.28 -1.82 12.13
N GLY A 3 17.45 -2.10 13.43
CA GLY A 3 18.49 -3.02 13.91
C GLY A 3 18.31 -4.46 13.39
N TYR A 4 17.07 -4.95 13.34
CA TYR A 4 16.76 -6.28 12.81
C TYR A 4 17.10 -6.37 11.32
N ILE A 5 16.71 -5.37 10.53
CA ILE A 5 17.00 -5.32 9.10
C ILE A 5 18.50 -5.25 8.85
N LYS A 6 19.23 -4.44 9.64
CA LYS A 6 20.69 -4.36 9.54
C LYS A 6 21.37 -5.71 9.79
N SER A 7 20.87 -6.50 10.73
CA SER A 7 21.44 -7.79 11.11
C SER A 7 21.09 -8.92 10.14
N TYR A 8 19.85 -8.98 9.65
CA TYR A 8 19.35 -10.13 8.87
C TYR A 8 19.16 -9.84 7.38
N TYR A 9 18.96 -8.58 6.99
CA TYR A 9 18.68 -8.16 5.61
C TYR A 9 19.43 -6.86 5.27
N PRO A 10 20.78 -6.84 5.34
CA PRO A 10 21.56 -5.62 5.17
C PRO A 10 21.37 -4.96 3.79
N HIS A 11 20.99 -5.72 2.77
CA HIS A 11 20.67 -5.20 1.43
C HIS A 11 19.38 -4.37 1.40
N LEU A 12 18.46 -4.56 2.34
CA LEU A 12 17.26 -3.73 2.48
C LEU A 12 17.51 -2.50 3.35
N PHE A 13 18.64 -2.44 4.06
CA PHE A 13 18.90 -1.36 5.02
C PHE A 13 18.85 0.04 4.38
N PRO A 14 19.46 0.31 3.20
CA PRO A 14 19.39 1.62 2.58
C PRO A 14 17.95 2.05 2.25
N LEU A 15 17.15 1.13 1.71
CA LEU A 15 15.75 1.40 1.40
C LEU A 15 14.94 1.75 2.66
N TYR A 16 15.13 0.99 3.74
CA TYR A 16 14.43 1.25 4.99
C TYR A 16 14.92 2.52 5.68
N GLU A 17 16.16 2.93 5.46
CA GLU A 17 16.70 4.20 5.93
C GLU A 17 15.96 5.38 5.28
N GLU A 18 15.81 5.36 3.95
CA GLU A 18 15.04 6.37 3.21
C GLU A 18 13.59 6.45 3.70
N ILE A 19 12.93 5.30 3.86
CA ILE A 19 11.52 5.25 4.29
C ILE A 19 11.34 5.75 5.73
N TYR A 20 12.17 5.30 6.68
CA TYR A 20 11.94 5.55 8.10
C TYR A 20 12.62 6.82 8.63
N LEU A 21 13.85 7.09 8.19
CA LEU A 21 14.62 8.25 8.65
C LEU A 21 14.34 9.48 7.78
N HIS A 22 14.38 9.32 6.45
CA HIS A 22 14.16 10.44 5.51
C HIS A 22 12.69 10.69 5.20
N LYS A 23 11.78 9.80 5.65
CA LYS A 23 10.34 9.86 5.37
C LYS A 23 10.03 9.91 3.87
N ASP A 24 10.92 9.35 3.05
CA ASP A 24 10.72 9.31 1.61
C ASP A 24 9.61 8.30 1.28
N ARG A 25 8.60 8.78 0.56
CA ARG A 25 7.44 7.99 0.12
C ARG A 25 7.55 7.58 -1.35
N THR A 26 8.64 7.92 -2.03
CA THR A 26 8.86 7.64 -3.46
C THR A 26 8.75 6.15 -3.75
N TYR A 27 9.38 5.31 -2.94
CA TYR A 27 9.29 3.85 -3.08
C TYR A 27 7.83 3.36 -2.99
N TRP A 28 7.08 3.81 -1.99
CA TRP A 28 5.68 3.40 -1.81
C TRP A 28 4.78 3.89 -2.94
N LYS A 29 5.03 5.09 -3.48
CA LYS A 29 4.31 5.62 -4.65
C LYS A 29 4.58 4.80 -5.90
N GLN A 30 5.84 4.41 -6.13
CA GLN A 30 6.20 3.56 -7.27
C GLN A 30 5.57 2.18 -7.13
N LEU A 31 5.67 1.56 -5.95
CA LEU A 31 5.08 0.25 -5.67
C LEU A 31 3.54 0.26 -5.85
N GLU A 32 2.88 1.34 -5.43
CA GLU A 32 1.45 1.53 -5.65
C GLU A 32 1.08 1.59 -7.13
N GLN A 33 1.86 2.31 -7.95
CA GLN A 33 1.61 2.40 -9.40
C GLN A 33 1.80 1.05 -10.09
N GLU A 34 2.84 0.31 -9.71
CA GLU A 34 3.09 -1.04 -10.24
C GLU A 34 1.98 -2.01 -9.84
N ALA A 35 1.52 -1.98 -8.59
CA ALA A 35 0.43 -2.81 -8.10
C ALA A 35 -0.90 -2.46 -8.79
N ALA A 36 -1.19 -1.17 -8.98
CA ALA A 36 -2.40 -0.72 -9.68
C ALA A 36 -2.39 -1.17 -11.15
N LYS A 37 -1.24 -1.10 -11.82
CA LYS A 37 -1.06 -1.59 -13.19
C LYS A 37 -1.29 -3.11 -13.28
N MET A 38 -0.68 -3.87 -12.37
CA MET A 38 -0.88 -5.32 -12.29
C MET A 38 -2.35 -5.69 -12.06
N ALA A 39 -3.02 -4.98 -11.16
CA ALA A 39 -4.45 -5.18 -10.90
C ALA A 39 -5.29 -4.91 -12.14
N GLN A 40 -4.99 -3.83 -12.88
CA GLN A 40 -5.66 -3.51 -14.13
C GLN A 40 -5.46 -4.59 -15.20
N GLU A 41 -4.23 -5.09 -15.37
CA GLU A 41 -3.92 -6.17 -16.32
C GLU A 41 -4.63 -7.48 -15.97
N ALA A 42 -4.77 -7.80 -14.68
CA ALA A 42 -5.52 -8.94 -14.17
C ALA A 42 -7.04 -8.73 -14.14
N GLN A 43 -7.52 -7.55 -14.53
CA GLN A 43 -8.93 -7.12 -14.43
C GLN A 43 -9.49 -7.21 -13.01
N CYS A 44 -8.63 -7.02 -12.01
CA CYS A 44 -8.95 -7.04 -10.59
C CYS A 44 -9.26 -5.63 -10.08
N LYS A 45 -10.20 -5.52 -9.14
CA LYS A 45 -10.55 -4.25 -8.50
C LYS A 45 -9.41 -3.85 -7.55
N TYR A 46 -8.80 -2.67 -7.74
CA TYR A 46 -7.79 -2.13 -6.81
C TYR A 46 -8.43 -1.09 -5.90
N VAL A 47 -8.36 -1.30 -4.58
CA VAL A 47 -9.04 -0.45 -3.58
C VAL A 47 -8.13 -0.10 -2.41
N ASP A 48 -8.34 1.08 -1.82
CA ASP A 48 -7.59 1.53 -0.63
C ASP A 48 -8.08 0.87 0.67
N ASN A 49 -9.28 0.30 0.68
CA ASN A 49 -9.85 -0.39 1.84
C ASN A 49 -10.82 -1.49 1.37
N GLU A 50 -11.13 -2.43 2.26
CA GLU A 50 -12.09 -3.52 2.03
C GLU A 50 -13.54 -3.05 1.91
N LEU A 51 -13.79 -1.74 2.09
CA LEU A 51 -15.13 -1.17 2.06
C LEU A 51 -15.48 -0.58 0.70
N PRO A 52 -16.68 -0.87 0.17
CA PRO A 52 -17.66 -1.84 0.69
C PRO A 52 -17.20 -3.30 0.44
N TYR A 53 -17.59 -4.22 1.34
CA TYR A 53 -17.37 -5.67 1.24
C TYR A 53 -18.19 -6.32 0.11
N GLU A 54 -18.16 -5.71 -1.07
CA GLU A 54 -18.79 -6.24 -2.27
C GLU A 54 -18.07 -7.51 -2.69
N ARG A 55 -18.87 -8.52 -3.06
CA ARG A 55 -18.33 -9.76 -3.57
C ARG A 55 -17.66 -9.50 -4.91
N SER A 56 -16.35 -9.73 -4.97
CA SER A 56 -15.60 -9.61 -6.23
C SER A 56 -16.11 -10.62 -7.26
N PRO A 57 -16.07 -10.30 -8.57
CA PRO A 57 -16.40 -11.24 -9.62
C PRO A 57 -15.58 -12.54 -9.50
N LYS A 58 -16.18 -13.66 -9.90
CA LYS A 58 -15.48 -14.96 -9.87
C LYS A 58 -14.25 -14.89 -10.78
N GLY A 59 -13.07 -15.17 -10.23
CA GLY A 59 -11.80 -15.11 -10.95
C GLY A 59 -11.09 -13.76 -10.91
N HIS A 60 -11.73 -12.71 -10.37
CA HIS A 60 -11.16 -11.36 -10.28
C HIS A 60 -11.28 -10.84 -8.85
N PRO A 61 -10.44 -11.31 -7.91
CA PRO A 61 -10.47 -10.83 -6.53
C PRO A 61 -10.18 -9.32 -6.46
N SER A 62 -10.66 -8.68 -5.40
CA SER A 62 -10.24 -7.31 -5.08
C SER A 62 -8.82 -7.34 -4.48
N ILE A 63 -7.96 -6.45 -4.94
CA ILE A 63 -6.63 -6.19 -4.39
C ILE A 63 -6.74 -4.96 -3.50
N VAL A 64 -6.40 -5.11 -2.22
CA VAL A 64 -6.53 -4.06 -1.21
C VAL A 64 -5.16 -3.50 -0.88
N ASN A 65 -5.00 -2.18 -1.04
CA ASN A 65 -3.76 -1.46 -0.82
C ASN A 65 -3.63 -1.00 0.64
N TYR A 66 -2.84 -1.73 1.43
CA TYR A 66 -2.57 -1.40 2.84
C TYR A 66 -1.34 -0.52 3.07
N LEU A 67 -0.66 -0.05 2.01
CA LEU A 67 0.59 0.71 2.12
C LEU A 67 0.44 1.97 2.97
N TYR A 68 -0.76 2.57 2.98
CA TYR A 68 -1.07 3.81 3.66
C TYR A 68 -2.22 3.66 4.66
N HIS A 69 -2.35 2.50 5.31
CA HIS A 69 -3.42 2.24 6.29
C HIS A 69 -3.49 3.29 7.43
N GLU A 70 -2.39 3.98 7.72
CA GLU A 70 -2.34 5.08 8.68
C GLU A 70 -3.08 6.35 8.22
N GLU A 71 -3.31 6.54 6.93
CA GLU A 71 -4.07 7.65 6.35
C GLU A 71 -5.58 7.38 6.34
N ILE A 72 -5.96 6.14 6.61
CA ILE A 72 -7.34 5.64 6.60
C ILE A 72 -7.76 5.46 8.07
N ARG A 73 -8.00 6.56 8.78
CA ARG A 73 -8.34 6.58 10.22
C ARG A 73 -9.70 7.22 10.51
N GLY A 74 -10.38 6.72 11.54
CA GLY A 74 -11.59 7.32 12.13
C GLY A 74 -12.91 6.60 11.81
N SER A 75 -13.95 6.88 12.60
CA SER A 75 -15.28 6.29 12.47
C SER A 75 -16.07 6.77 11.23
N GLY A 76 -15.61 7.83 10.56
CA GLY A 76 -16.13 8.32 9.28
C GLY A 76 -15.39 7.80 8.04
N ASN A 77 -14.65 6.70 8.17
CA ASN A 77 -13.83 6.12 7.11
C ASN A 77 -14.70 5.60 5.95
N THR A 78 -14.61 6.25 4.79
CA THR A 78 -15.32 5.87 3.55
C THR A 78 -14.62 4.76 2.77
N GLY A 79 -13.47 4.27 3.26
CA GLY A 79 -12.61 3.33 2.56
C GLY A 79 -11.73 3.95 1.48
N LYS A 80 -11.69 5.27 1.37
CA LYS A 80 -10.82 6.02 0.47
C LYS A 80 -9.85 6.87 1.27
N ARG A 81 -8.59 6.96 0.81
CA ARG A 81 -7.61 7.86 1.41
C ARG A 81 -8.05 9.31 1.24
N ASN A 82 -7.84 10.12 2.27
CA ASN A 82 -7.92 11.57 2.15
C ASN A 82 -6.66 12.02 1.40
N VAL A 83 -6.78 12.23 0.09
CA VAL A 83 -5.74 12.88 -0.69
C VAL A 83 -5.76 14.35 -0.30
N MET A 84 -5.01 14.74 0.74
CA MET A 84 -4.68 16.15 0.92
C MET A 84 -3.86 16.55 -0.30
N GLN A 85 -4.44 17.42 -1.13
CA GLN A 85 -3.77 18.03 -2.28
C GLN A 85 -2.52 18.80 -1.85
#